data_AF-A0A7W2A690-F1
#
_entry.id   AF-A0A7W2A690-F1
#
_cell.length_a   1.000
_cell.length_b   1.000
_cell.length_c   1.000
_cell.angle_alpha   90.00
_cell.angle_beta   90.00
_cell.angle_gamma   90.00
#
_symmetry.space_group_name_H-M   'P 1'
#
loop_
_entity.id
_entity.type
_entity.pdbx_description
1 polymer ?
#
loop_
_entity_poly.entity_id
_entity_poly.type
_entity_poly.pdbx_seq_one_letter_code
_entity_poly.pdbx_strand_id
1 'polypeptide(L)'
;MHWFERIALRRADEAEAKGELRGLRGEGKPLDPEYLREKAEDVLHRMMADAGFLPEEFQLRKEVESQRAILDQIDDPDERHQLQRRIALLELRANIITDARRASARR
;
A
#
# COMPACT_ATOMS: atom_id res chain seq x y z
N MET A 1 3.56 -31.29 8.02
CA MET A 1 4.10 -29.92 8.14
C MET A 1 5.00 -29.61 6.97
N HIS A 2 4.73 -28.52 6.26
CA HIS A 2 5.57 -28.01 5.17
C HIS A 2 6.85 -27.33 5.71
N TRP A 3 7.85 -27.15 4.84
CA TRP A 3 9.14 -26.58 5.22
C TRP A 3 9.03 -25.13 5.72
N PHE A 4 8.09 -24.34 5.18
CA PHE A 4 7.88 -22.95 5.60
C PHE A 4 7.25 -22.85 6.99
N GLU A 5 6.37 -23.79 7.37
CA GLU A 5 5.76 -23.84 8.70
C GLU A 5 6.83 -24.06 9.78
N ARG A 6 7.82 -24.91 9.49
CA ARG A 6 8.95 -25.14 10.38
C ARG A 6 9.81 -23.89 10.59
N ILE A 7 9.99 -23.08 9.54
CA ILE A 7 10.70 -21.80 9.63
C ILE A 7 9.89 -20.81 10.47
N ALA A 8 8.58 -20.72 10.22
CA ALA A 8 7.69 -19.84 10.95
C ALA A 8 7.66 -20.16 12.45
N LEU A 9 7.50 -21.44 12.81
CA LEU A 9 7.52 -21.89 14.21
C LEU A 9 8.85 -21.56 14.89
N ARG A 10 9.97 -21.86 14.24
CA ARG A 10 11.29 -21.54 14.80
C ARG A 10 11.48 -20.04 15.05
N ARG A 11 10.99 -19.18 14.14
CA ARG A 11 11.02 -17.73 14.32
C ARG A 11 10.14 -17.26 15.47
N ALA A 12 8.98 -17.88 15.66
CA ALA A 12 8.10 -17.59 16.79
C ALA A 12 8.78 -17.95 18.12
N ASP A 13 9.38 -19.15 18.21
CA ASP A 13 10.11 -19.60 19.40
C ASP A 13 11.29 -18.65 19.74
N GLU A 14 12.04 -18.22 18.71
CA GLU A 14 13.14 -17.26 18.87
C GLU A 14 12.66 -15.89 19.39
N ALA A 15 11.51 -15.40 18.90
CA ALA A 15 10.91 -14.14 19.35
C ALA A 15 10.38 -14.25 20.79
N GLU A 16 9.78 -15.38 21.15
CA GLU A 16 9.33 -15.65 22.52
C GLU A 16 10.49 -15.68 23.50
N ALA A 17 11.58 -16.38 23.16
CA ALA A 17 12.77 -16.47 24.00
C ALA A 17 13.42 -15.10 24.26
N LYS A 18 13.31 -14.17 23.30
CA LYS A 18 13.77 -12.78 23.45
C LYS A 18 12.78 -11.87 24.18
N GLY A 19 11.58 -12.36 24.48
CA GLY A 19 10.52 -11.57 25.09
C GLY A 19 9.87 -10.57 24.14
N GLU A 20 10.11 -10.68 22.83
CA GLU A 20 9.56 -9.76 21.81
C GLU A 20 8.03 -9.90 21.65
N LEU A 21 7.46 -11.01 22.16
CA LEU A 21 6.02 -11.28 22.16
C LEU A 21 5.28 -10.77 23.42
N ARG A 22 5.94 -9.97 24.27
CA ARG A 22 5.37 -9.36 25.48
C ARG A 22 5.34 -7.83 25.39
N GLY A 23 4.40 -7.22 26.09
CA GLY A 23 4.14 -5.78 26.04
C GLY A 23 3.57 -5.30 24.69
N LEU A 24 2.96 -6.20 23.92
CA LEU A 24 2.47 -5.87 22.58
C LEU A 24 1.27 -4.92 22.66
N ARG A 25 1.12 -4.09 21.63
CA ARG A 25 -0.04 -3.20 21.50
C ARG A 25 -1.32 -4.04 21.45
N GLY A 26 -2.14 -3.95 22.50
CA GLY A 26 -3.39 -4.70 22.61
C GLY A 26 -3.31 -5.98 23.45
N GLU A 27 -2.16 -6.28 24.07
CA GLU A 27 -2.03 -7.42 24.97
C GLU A 27 -3.06 -7.34 26.13
N GLY A 28 -3.72 -8.46 26.40
CA GLY A 28 -4.76 -8.58 27.43
C GLY A 28 -6.10 -7.91 27.08
N LYS A 29 -6.22 -7.26 25.92
CA LYS A 29 -7.48 -6.67 25.44
C LYS A 29 -8.23 -7.66 24.54
N PRO A 30 -9.57 -7.58 24.48
CA PRO A 30 -10.34 -8.36 23.51
C PRO A 30 -9.89 -8.04 22.08
N LEU A 31 -9.85 -9.07 21.23
CA LEU A 31 -9.57 -8.89 19.80
C LEU A 31 -10.64 -8.02 19.16
N ASP A 32 -10.22 -7.15 18.24
CA ASP A 32 -11.15 -6.33 17.47
C ASP A 32 -12.02 -7.23 16.57
N PRO A 33 -13.36 -7.17 16.66
CA PRO A 33 -14.25 -7.92 15.79
C PRO A 33 -14.04 -7.65 14.29
N GLU A 34 -13.51 -6.47 13.92
CA GLU A 34 -13.13 -6.17 12.54
C GLU A 34 -11.97 -7.03 12.07
N TYR A 35 -10.95 -7.24 12.92
CA TYR A 35 -9.80 -8.07 12.59
C TYR A 35 -10.17 -9.54 12.39
N LEU A 36 -11.22 -10.01 13.07
CA LEU A 36 -11.74 -11.37 12.89
C LEU A 36 -12.43 -11.57 11.52
N ARG A 37 -12.77 -10.48 10.81
CA ARG A 37 -13.40 -10.53 9.48
C ARG A 37 -12.40 -10.32 8.35
N GLU A 38 -11.14 -10.03 8.66
CA GLU A 38 -10.09 -9.78 7.67
C GLU A 38 -9.72 -11.06 6.92
N LYS A 39 -9.50 -10.91 5.62
CA LYS A 39 -8.83 -11.92 4.81
C LYS A 39 -7.32 -11.77 4.96
N ALA A 40 -6.57 -12.80 4.56
CA ALA A 40 -5.11 -12.75 4.57
C ALA A 40 -4.54 -11.53 3.82
N GLU A 41 -5.19 -11.11 2.75
CA GLU A 41 -4.83 -9.92 1.98
C GLU A 41 -5.00 -8.62 2.78
N ASP A 42 -6.08 -8.50 3.56
CA ASP A 42 -6.35 -7.33 4.39
C ASP A 42 -5.27 -7.19 5.47
N VAL A 43 -4.88 -8.32 6.08
CA VAL A 43 -3.78 -8.36 7.05
C VAL A 43 -2.47 -7.90 6.43
N LEU A 44 -2.13 -8.40 5.23
CA LEU A 44 -0.91 -7.98 4.50
C LEU A 44 -0.94 -6.49 4.15
N HIS A 45 -2.09 -5.96 3.70
CA HIS A 45 -2.25 -4.54 3.40
C HIS A 45 -2.06 -3.67 4.65
N ARG A 46 -2.62 -4.07 5.80
CA ARG A 46 -2.39 -3.36 7.06
C ARG A 46 -0.93 -3.41 7.47
N MET A 47 -0.28 -4.57 7.42
CA MET A 47 1.13 -4.70 7.77
C MET A 47 2.02 -3.79 6.91
N MET A 48 1.73 -3.68 5.61
CA MET A 48 2.41 -2.75 4.72
C MET A 48 2.15 -1.29 5.11
N ALA A 49 0.89 -0.93 5.38
CA ALA A 49 0.52 0.42 5.80
C ALA A 49 1.19 0.83 7.12
N ASP A 50 1.23 -0.08 8.11
CA ASP A 50 1.90 0.13 9.40
C ASP A 50 3.42 0.31 9.23
N ALA A 51 4.02 -0.33 8.23
CA ALA A 51 5.43 -0.14 7.86
C ALA A 51 5.68 1.14 7.03
N GLY A 52 4.65 1.95 6.76
CA GLY A 52 4.75 3.16 5.95
C GLY A 52 4.85 2.92 4.44
N PHE A 53 4.54 1.71 3.97
CA PHE A 53 4.53 1.41 2.54
C PHE A 53 3.35 2.12 1.86
N LEU A 54 3.68 3.00 0.92
CA LEU A 54 2.70 3.68 0.08
C LEU A 54 2.77 3.12 -1.35
N PRO A 55 1.72 2.44 -1.84
CA PRO A 55 1.68 1.91 -3.20
C PRO A 55 1.91 3.00 -4.27
N GLU A 56 2.58 2.63 -5.37
CA GLU A 56 2.99 3.55 -6.44
C GLU A 56 1.80 4.32 -7.04
N GLU A 57 0.61 3.71 -7.11
CA GLU A 57 -0.58 4.37 -7.63
C GLU A 57 -0.96 5.62 -6.82
N PHE A 58 -0.74 5.63 -5.50
CA PHE A 58 -1.06 6.80 -4.67
C PHE A 58 -0.05 7.92 -4.89
N GLN A 59 1.20 7.59 -5.17
CA GLN A 59 2.24 8.58 -5.49
C GLN A 59 1.93 9.26 -6.83
N LEU A 60 1.60 8.48 -7.85
CA LEU A 60 1.25 9.00 -9.17
C LEU A 60 -0.03 9.86 -9.15
N ARG A 61 -1.04 9.48 -8.36
CA ARG A 61 -2.26 10.29 -8.20
C ARG A 61 -1.98 11.64 -7.55
N LYS A 62 -1.12 11.67 -6.51
CA LYS A 62 -0.66 12.94 -5.92
C LYS A 62 0.12 13.79 -6.91
N GLU A 63 0.96 13.16 -7.74
CA GLU A 63 1.70 13.86 -8.78
C GLU A 63 0.74 14.49 -9.81
N VAL A 64 -0.27 13.74 -10.27
CA VAL A 64 -1.33 14.25 -11.16
C VAL A 64 -2.05 15.46 -10.54
N GLU A 65 -2.44 15.37 -9.27
CA GLU A 65 -3.08 16.49 -8.56
C GLU A 65 -2.16 17.72 -8.50
N SER A 66 -0.86 17.52 -8.20
CA SER A 66 0.11 18.62 -8.18
C SER A 66 0.29 19.27 -9.56
N GLN A 67 0.34 18.48 -10.63
CA GLN A 67 0.50 18.98 -12.00
C GLN A 67 -0.77 19.71 -12.47
N ARG A 68 -1.96 19.26 -12.05
CA ARG A 68 -3.22 19.98 -12.31
C ARG A 68 -3.25 21.33 -11.61
N ALA A 69 -2.80 21.41 -10.35
CA ALA A 69 -2.71 22.67 -9.63
C ALA A 69 -1.73 23.67 -10.28
N ILE A 70 -0.66 23.16 -10.92
CA ILE A 70 0.27 23.98 -11.72
C ILE A 70 -0.41 24.41 -13.03
N LEU A 71 -1.14 23.52 -13.69
CA LEU A 71 -1.84 23.81 -14.94
C LEU A 71 -2.84 24.96 -14.80
N ASP A 72 -3.49 25.09 -13.65
CA ASP A 72 -4.43 26.17 -13.34
C ASP A 72 -3.74 27.54 -13.22
N GLN A 73 -2.41 27.58 -13.08
CA GLN A 73 -1.60 28.79 -12.94
C GLN A 73 -0.86 29.17 -14.23
N ILE A 74 -0.97 28.38 -15.30
CA ILE A 74 -0.28 28.63 -16.59
C ILE A 74 -1.24 29.31 -17.57
N ASP A 75 -0.85 30.51 -17.99
CA ASP A 75 -1.55 31.32 -19.00
C ASP A 75 -1.03 31.10 -20.43
N ASP A 76 0.22 30.64 -20.59
CA ASP A 76 0.79 30.36 -21.91
C ASP A 76 0.13 29.11 -22.53
N PRO A 77 -0.51 29.22 -23.71
CA PRO A 77 -1.18 28.10 -24.37
C PRO A 77 -0.24 26.93 -24.71
N ASP A 78 1.01 27.19 -25.09
CA ASP A 78 1.96 26.16 -25.49
C ASP A 78 2.49 25.39 -24.27
N GLU A 79 2.80 26.09 -23.19
CA GLU A 79 3.18 25.48 -21.91
C GLU A 79 2.02 24.69 -21.30
N ARG A 80 0.80 25.24 -21.38
CA ARG A 80 -0.43 24.58 -20.93
C ARG A 80 -0.64 23.26 -21.67
N HIS A 81 -0.48 23.25 -22.99
CA HIS A 81 -0.63 22.05 -23.81
C HIS A 81 0.47 21.01 -23.53
N GLN A 82 1.72 21.45 -23.28
CA GLN A 82 2.80 20.55 -22.85
C GLN A 82 2.49 19.88 -21.52
N LEU A 83 2.02 20.65 -20.53
CA LEU A 83 1.69 20.14 -19.20
C LEU A 83 0.48 19.20 -19.23
N GLN A 84 -0.54 19.49 -20.04
CA GLN A 84 -1.68 18.60 -20.26
C GLN A 84 -1.25 17.22 -20.79
N ARG A 85 -0.32 17.17 -21.76
CA ARG A 85 0.22 15.89 -22.26
C ARG A 85 0.96 15.11 -21.17
N ARG A 86 1.69 15.81 -20.31
CA ARG A 86 2.40 15.20 -19.18
C ARG A 86 1.44 14.62 -18.15
N ILE A 87 0.38 15.37 -17.82
CA ILE A 87 -0.71 14.89 -16.95
C ILE A 87 -1.36 13.64 -17.53
N ALA A 88 -1.70 13.65 -18.82
CA ALA A 88 -2.32 12.50 -19.48
C ALA A 88 -1.43 11.24 -19.42
N LEU A 89 -0.11 11.40 -19.57
CA LEU A 89 0.84 10.29 -19.44
C LEU A 89 0.91 9.74 -18.00
N LEU A 90 0.91 10.62 -17.00
CA LEU A 90 0.90 10.22 -15.58
C LEU A 90 -0.40 9.49 -15.21
N GLU A 91 -1.54 9.97 -15.70
CA GLU A 91 -2.84 9.31 -15.52
C GLU A 91 -2.88 7.92 -16.17
N LEU A 92 -2.36 7.80 -17.39
CA LEU A 92 -2.25 6.51 -18.08
C LEU A 92 -1.42 5.52 -17.25
N ARG A 93 -0.25 5.94 -16.75
CA ARG A 93 0.61 5.10 -15.91
C ARG A 93 -0.10 4.66 -14.63
N ALA A 94 -0.77 5.58 -13.94
CA ALA A 94 -1.52 5.28 -12.72
C ALA A 94 -2.64 4.25 -12.97
N ASN A 95 -3.34 4.37 -14.11
CA ASN A 95 -4.39 3.43 -14.50
C ASN A 95 -3.84 2.03 -14.80
N ILE A 96 -2.72 1.92 -15.52
CA ILE A 96 -2.07 0.63 -15.82
C ILE A 96 -1.70 -0.11 -14.52
N ILE A 97 -1.09 0.60 -13.56
CA ILE A 97 -0.69 0.02 -12.27
C ILE A 97 -1.92 -0.42 -11.47
N THR A 98 -2.97 0.40 -11.45
CA THR A 98 -4.22 0.08 -10.75
C THR A 98 -4.90 -1.16 -11.34
N ASP A 99 -4.94 -1.28 -12.67
CA ASP A 99 -5.53 -2.42 -13.34
C ASP A 99 -4.71 -3.69 -13.16
N ALA A 100 -3.37 -3.60 -13.17
CA ALA A 100 -2.49 -4.71 -12.85
C ALA A 100 -2.76 -5.25 -11.42
N ARG A 101 -2.92 -4.34 -10.44
CA ARG A 101 -3.26 -4.69 -9.05
C ARG A 101 -4.65 -5.32 -8.93
N ARG A 102 -5.65 -4.81 -9.65
CA ARG A 102 -6.99 -5.39 -9.68
C ARG A 102 -7.01 -6.78 -10.32
N ALA A 103 -6.23 -6.98 -11.38
CA ALA A 103 -6.10 -8.27 -12.03
C ALA A 103 -5.42 -9.30 -11.13
N SER A 104 -4.40 -8.90 -10.35
CA SER A 104 -3.75 -9.81 -9.40
C SER A 104 -4.66 -10.20 -8.24
N ALA A 105 -5.53 -9.30 -7.76
CA ALA A 105 -6.48 -9.57 -6.67
C ALA A 105 -7.69 -10.44 -7.08
N ARG A 106 -7.89 -10.69 -8.38
CA ARG A 106 -8.97 -11.55 -8.91
C ARG A 106 -8.52 -12.99 -9.17
N ARG A 107 -7.22 -13.29 -9.07
CA ARG A 107 -6.67 -14.65 -9.23
C ARG A 107 -6.53 -15.31 -7.88
#